data_AF-A0AAU3QC82-F1
#
_entry.id   AF-A0AAU3QC82-F1
#
_cell.length_a   1.000
_cell.length_b   1.000
_cell.length_c   1.000
_cell.angle_alpha   90.00
_cell.angle_beta   90.00
_cell.angle_gamma   90.00
#
_symmetry.space_group_name_H-M   'P 1'
#
loop_
_entity.id
_entity.type
_entity.pdbx_description
1 polymer ?
#
loop_
_entity_poly.entity_id
_entity_poly.type
_entity_poly.pdbx_seq_one_letter_code
_entity_poly.pdbx_strand_id
1 'polypeptide(L)'
;MTRSLINTSASESLASAHFVADALVLTGRPLQADAGPGPRFCEDVWNMGAAYHLPNHHLGQSTITFTTIQDPLWQLTAKEYAYSRLTKVTEGCKRLPSVVTVCREFRELRKLFGFLSEHHPGLWLRELTDDTVLDAYLHHRVEGGSTKPELYVQERGRVKWFLNLLFRTRASLTYDRLERLPWNGRASKQVAGRRPRENTTHRIPPQVLAPYLRGALFFVRVASQDILAALAEQERIRLPIGDPKSTTRVRLEAFIDRRRREGRGMPARPAEINLPPNHRTGSDGGVNRKLIAQLARISYTSVDQPTNVELLRQAAAELGLEEGGMDTEISIDGDTGRPWRSRFHSKSLLVEVRMLLAACYTVTAYLSGMRDSEAQSLKPGCHFTERSVDGVIERHKLRGTVFKGRQPTGDEDTWVVIEPVAQAVAVLESLTDCDRLFYRHGFRHSKESIANTINDLLNVFADRLAEVRPHDPIPLVDGKKWRFTTRQFRRTLACARSVSDQVAVRSAGVETRSLVSPLQLAGSAAA
;
A
#
# COMPACT_ATOMS: atom_id res chain seq x y z
N MET A 1 2.25 -8.09 47.56
CA MET A 1 3.64 -7.88 47.12
C MET A 1 3.79 -6.42 46.75
N THR A 2 4.47 -5.63 47.57
CA THR A 2 4.81 -4.24 47.29
C THR A 2 5.92 -4.20 46.24
N ARG A 3 5.88 -3.26 45.29
CA ARG A 3 6.83 -3.13 44.14
C ARG A 3 8.32 -3.11 44.54
N SER A 4 8.61 -2.85 45.81
CA SER A 4 9.96 -2.83 46.40
C SER A 4 10.60 -4.22 46.60
N LEU A 5 9.83 -5.32 46.56
CA LEU A 5 10.34 -6.67 46.87
C LEU A 5 10.78 -7.51 45.66
N ILE A 6 10.75 -6.97 44.44
CA ILE A 6 11.33 -7.64 43.24
C ILE A 6 12.76 -7.12 42.97
N ASN A 7 13.38 -6.43 43.92
CA ASN A 7 14.79 -6.08 43.82
C ASN A 7 15.66 -7.03 44.66
N THR A 8 16.48 -7.77 43.92
CA THR A 8 17.76 -8.41 44.29
C THR A 8 17.71 -9.67 45.17
N SER A 9 17.76 -10.83 44.50
CA SER A 9 18.98 -11.66 44.46
C SER A 9 18.93 -12.60 43.24
N ALA A 10 20.04 -12.73 42.51
CA ALA A 10 20.32 -13.70 41.42
C ALA A 10 19.16 -14.10 40.47
N SER A 11 19.05 -13.41 39.33
CA SER A 11 18.63 -13.95 38.02
C SER A 11 17.58 -15.08 37.94
N GLU A 12 16.53 -15.09 38.74
CA GLU A 12 15.33 -15.84 38.39
C GLU A 12 14.56 -15.02 37.37
N SER A 13 14.69 -15.39 36.10
CA SER A 13 13.85 -14.84 35.04
C SER A 13 12.39 -15.03 35.45
N LEU A 14 11.61 -13.94 35.53
CA LEU A 14 10.17 -14.02 35.77
C LEU A 14 9.54 -15.06 34.84
N ALA A 15 9.01 -16.13 35.41
CA ALA A 15 8.46 -17.25 34.67
C ALA A 15 6.93 -17.15 34.61
N SER A 16 6.35 -17.61 33.50
CA SER A 16 4.90 -17.74 33.40
C SER A 16 4.43 -18.95 34.21
N ALA A 17 3.40 -18.79 35.02
CA ALA A 17 2.72 -19.91 35.67
C ALA A 17 1.79 -20.68 34.71
N HIS A 18 1.57 -20.15 33.49
CA HIS A 18 0.56 -20.65 32.56
C HIS A 18 1.14 -21.22 31.26
N PHE A 19 2.35 -20.82 30.86
CA PHE A 19 2.93 -21.16 29.57
C PHE A 19 4.38 -21.60 29.71
N VAL A 20 4.75 -22.68 29.02
CA VAL A 20 6.12 -23.19 28.97
C VAL A 20 6.97 -22.32 28.05
N ALA A 21 8.24 -22.10 28.42
CA ALA A 21 9.19 -21.28 27.67
C ALA A 21 9.28 -21.64 26.17
N ASP A 22 9.34 -22.92 25.84
CA ASP A 22 9.50 -23.40 24.47
C ASP A 22 8.18 -23.55 23.68
N ALA A 23 7.06 -23.12 24.25
CA ALA A 23 5.76 -23.25 23.60
C ALA A 23 5.71 -22.42 22.30
N LEU A 24 5.32 -23.06 21.19
CA LEU A 24 5.17 -22.40 19.90
C LEU A 24 3.98 -21.43 19.92
N VAL A 25 4.23 -20.18 19.54
CA VAL A 25 3.27 -19.07 19.59
C VAL A 25 2.17 -19.22 18.53
N LEU A 26 2.49 -19.83 17.39
CA LEU A 26 1.58 -19.97 16.24
C LEU A 26 0.90 -21.36 16.18
N THR A 27 0.96 -22.13 17.27
CA THR A 27 0.33 -23.45 17.35
C THR A 27 -1.15 -23.38 16.97
N GLY A 28 -1.60 -24.29 16.09
CA GLY A 28 -2.99 -24.37 15.64
C GLY A 28 -3.41 -23.30 14.63
N ARG A 29 -2.46 -22.52 14.07
CA ARG A 29 -2.73 -21.54 13.01
C ARG A 29 -2.28 -22.08 11.65
N PRO A 30 -3.02 -21.77 10.56
CA PRO A 30 -2.53 -22.05 9.22
C PRO A 30 -1.31 -21.19 8.95
N LEU A 31 -0.20 -21.81 8.58
CA LEU A 31 1.03 -21.14 8.18
C LEU A 31 1.14 -21.08 6.65
N GLN A 32 1.89 -20.12 6.14
CA GLN A 32 2.27 -20.09 4.73
C GLN A 32 3.13 -21.32 4.40
N ALA A 33 3.09 -21.77 3.14
CA ALA A 33 3.99 -22.83 2.66
C ALA A 33 5.45 -22.42 2.90
N ASP A 34 6.28 -23.39 3.28
CA ASP A 34 7.71 -23.22 3.58
C ASP A 34 8.06 -22.33 4.78
N ALA A 35 7.06 -21.84 5.52
CA ALA A 35 7.31 -21.10 6.75
C ALA A 35 7.73 -22.05 7.89
N GLY A 36 8.76 -21.66 8.64
CA GLY A 36 9.16 -22.36 9.86
C GLY A 36 8.08 -22.34 10.95
N PRO A 37 8.30 -23.03 12.08
CA PRO A 37 7.29 -23.24 13.12
C PRO A 37 6.81 -21.96 13.83
N GLY A 38 7.45 -20.82 13.55
CA GLY A 38 7.17 -19.54 14.17
C GLY A 38 7.96 -19.32 15.47
N PRO A 39 7.70 -18.20 16.16
CA PRO A 39 8.41 -17.85 17.38
C PRO A 39 7.99 -18.71 18.58
N ARG A 40 8.89 -18.84 19.55
CA ARG A 40 8.62 -19.47 20.86
C ARG A 40 8.25 -18.43 21.92
N PHE A 41 7.53 -18.86 22.96
CA PHE A 41 7.06 -17.99 24.03
C PHE A 41 8.20 -17.25 24.77
N CYS A 42 9.34 -17.91 24.98
CA CYS A 42 10.51 -17.32 25.64
C CYS A 42 11.13 -16.16 24.86
N GLU A 43 11.02 -16.15 23.53
CA GLU A 43 11.64 -15.15 22.67
C GLU A 43 11.07 -13.75 22.94
N ASP A 44 11.92 -12.73 22.78
CA ASP A 44 11.54 -11.32 22.97
C ASP A 44 11.00 -10.66 21.71
N VAL A 45 11.15 -11.31 20.56
CA VAL A 45 10.66 -10.83 19.28
C VAL A 45 9.83 -11.93 18.62
N TRP A 46 8.53 -11.71 18.49
CA TRP A 46 7.64 -12.64 17.81
C TRP A 46 7.35 -12.15 16.40
N ASN A 47 7.96 -12.77 15.39
CA ASN A 47 7.61 -12.56 13.99
C ASN A 47 6.47 -13.51 13.58
N MET A 48 5.27 -12.97 13.43
CA MET A 48 4.07 -13.74 13.07
C MET A 48 3.76 -13.69 11.57
N GLY A 49 4.69 -13.26 10.72
CA GLY A 49 4.51 -13.18 9.27
C GLY A 49 4.08 -14.51 8.65
N ALA A 50 4.59 -15.62 9.18
CA ALA A 50 4.25 -16.99 8.77
C ALA A 50 2.74 -17.31 8.86
N ALA A 51 2.02 -16.75 9.85
CA ALA A 51 0.59 -16.98 10.05
C ALA A 51 -0.29 -15.87 9.45
N TYR A 52 0.28 -14.98 8.65
CA TYR A 52 -0.41 -13.83 8.08
C TYR A 52 -0.62 -13.98 6.58
N HIS A 53 -1.87 -14.16 6.15
CA HIS A 53 -2.20 -14.51 4.77
C HIS A 53 -2.73 -13.34 3.92
N LEU A 54 -3.04 -12.20 4.55
CA LEU A 54 -3.58 -11.04 3.85
C LEU A 54 -2.46 -10.28 3.12
N PRO A 55 -2.62 -9.96 1.82
CA PRO A 55 -1.58 -9.31 1.03
C PRO A 55 -1.35 -7.84 1.41
N ASN A 56 -2.35 -7.17 2.00
CA ASN A 56 -2.38 -5.73 2.09
C ASN A 56 -1.68 -5.13 3.33
N HIS A 57 -0.79 -5.87 3.99
CA HIS A 57 0.00 -5.37 5.12
C HIS A 57 1.48 -5.73 5.00
N HIS A 58 2.34 -4.84 5.51
CA HIS A 58 3.78 -5.08 5.56
C HIS A 58 4.14 -6.07 6.69
N LEU A 59 5.20 -6.87 6.48
CA LEU A 59 5.71 -7.84 7.47
C LEU A 59 6.04 -7.19 8.83
N GLY A 60 6.50 -5.94 8.86
CA GLY A 60 6.74 -5.22 10.12
C GLY A 60 5.48 -5.00 10.97
N GLN A 61 4.28 -5.15 10.38
CA GLN A 61 3.02 -5.05 11.12
C GLN A 61 2.60 -6.35 11.82
N SER A 62 3.26 -7.48 11.51
CA SER A 62 3.07 -8.79 12.13
C SER A 62 4.15 -9.15 13.15
N THR A 63 5.00 -8.19 13.55
CA THR A 63 6.04 -8.40 14.56
C THR A 63 5.68 -7.74 15.88
N ILE A 64 5.93 -8.44 16.99
CA ILE A 64 5.88 -7.90 18.36
C ILE A 64 7.30 -7.91 18.93
N THR A 65 7.72 -6.79 19.52
CA THR A 65 9.03 -6.63 20.16
C THR A 65 8.80 -6.27 21.62
N PHE A 66 8.92 -7.25 22.52
CA PHE A 66 8.56 -7.11 23.92
C PHE A 66 9.54 -6.23 24.71
N THR A 67 10.80 -6.15 24.28
CA THR A 67 11.82 -5.25 24.87
C THR A 67 11.49 -3.77 24.78
N THR A 68 10.43 -3.40 24.05
CA THR A 68 9.88 -2.04 24.08
C THR A 68 9.15 -1.69 25.38
N ILE A 69 8.89 -2.67 26.25
CA ILE A 69 8.36 -2.50 27.60
C ILE A 69 9.54 -2.66 28.57
N GLN A 70 9.81 -1.63 29.37
CA GLN A 70 10.97 -1.60 30.27
C GLN A 70 10.78 -2.44 31.54
N ASP A 71 9.55 -2.51 32.05
CA ASP A 71 9.24 -3.27 33.26
C ASP A 71 9.14 -4.78 32.92
N PRO A 72 10.02 -5.65 33.46
CA PRO A 72 10.03 -7.08 33.14
C PRO A 72 8.72 -7.80 33.49
N LEU A 73 8.01 -7.36 34.53
CA LEU A 73 6.73 -7.94 34.94
C LEU A 73 5.65 -7.63 33.90
N TRP A 74 5.64 -6.41 33.37
CA TRP A 74 4.74 -6.04 32.28
C TRP A 74 5.15 -6.61 30.93
N GLN A 75 6.45 -6.85 30.71
CA GLN A 75 6.93 -7.60 29.55
C GLN A 75 6.36 -9.02 29.54
N LEU A 76 6.42 -9.73 30.68
CA LEU A 76 5.82 -11.05 30.85
C LEU A 76 4.29 -10.98 30.69
N THR A 77 3.62 -10.03 31.34
CA THR A 77 2.17 -9.82 31.22
C THR A 77 1.75 -9.63 29.76
N ALA A 78 2.54 -8.89 28.98
CA ALA A 78 2.29 -8.69 27.56
C ALA A 78 2.49 -9.98 26.74
N LYS A 79 3.52 -10.78 27.04
CA LYS A 79 3.73 -12.09 26.41
C LYS A 79 2.56 -13.02 26.69
N GLU A 80 2.16 -13.14 27.95
CA GLU A 80 1.05 -14.00 28.39
C GLU A 80 -0.28 -13.59 27.74
N TYR A 81 -0.57 -12.29 27.73
CA TYR A 81 -1.74 -11.74 27.04
C TYR A 81 -1.72 -12.09 25.54
N ALA A 82 -0.63 -11.78 24.84
CA ALA A 82 -0.52 -12.02 23.41
C ALA A 82 -0.63 -13.52 23.09
N TYR A 83 0.04 -14.39 23.85
CA TYR A 83 -0.01 -15.84 23.68
C TYR A 83 -1.44 -16.37 23.89
N SER A 84 -2.11 -15.96 24.97
CA SER A 84 -3.49 -16.37 25.23
C SER A 84 -4.42 -15.91 24.11
N ARG A 85 -4.24 -14.70 23.58
CA ARG A 85 -5.03 -14.17 22.46
C ARG A 85 -4.77 -14.93 21.16
N LEU A 86 -3.56 -15.46 20.97
CA LEU A 86 -3.19 -16.18 19.75
C LEU A 86 -3.69 -17.63 19.75
N THR A 87 -3.77 -18.27 20.92
CA THR A 87 -4.04 -19.71 21.07
C THR A 87 -5.43 -20.04 21.60
N LYS A 88 -6.09 -19.12 22.32
CA LYS A 88 -7.40 -19.35 22.95
C LYS A 88 -8.44 -18.33 22.47
N VAL A 89 -9.64 -18.81 22.17
CA VAL A 89 -10.78 -17.93 21.90
C VAL A 89 -11.20 -17.27 23.20
N THR A 90 -10.90 -15.98 23.34
CA THR A 90 -11.26 -15.19 24.53
C THR A 90 -12.78 -15.12 24.68
N GLU A 91 -13.25 -15.12 25.93
CA GLU A 91 -14.66 -15.00 26.27
C GLU A 91 -15.33 -13.82 25.53
N GLY A 92 -16.50 -14.08 24.95
CA GLY A 92 -17.24 -13.11 24.13
C GLY A 92 -16.67 -12.86 22.72
N CYS A 93 -15.64 -13.58 22.30
CA CYS A 93 -15.23 -13.70 20.90
C CYS A 93 -15.76 -15.01 20.29
N LYS A 94 -16.04 -14.99 18.99
CA LYS A 94 -16.48 -16.19 18.25
C LYS A 94 -15.34 -17.01 17.64
N ARG A 95 -14.16 -16.41 17.49
CA ARG A 95 -13.00 -17.00 16.80
C ARG A 95 -11.70 -16.36 17.29
N LEU A 96 -10.58 -17.00 16.98
CA LEU A 96 -9.25 -16.43 17.21
C LEU A 96 -9.07 -15.12 16.41
N PRO A 97 -8.40 -14.12 16.99
CA PRO A 97 -8.03 -12.90 16.26
C PRO A 97 -6.98 -13.20 15.18
N SER A 98 -6.90 -12.31 14.18
CA SER A 98 -5.76 -12.28 13.27
C SER A 98 -4.49 -11.90 14.04
N VAL A 99 -3.31 -12.35 13.59
CA VAL A 99 -2.03 -12.00 14.23
C VAL A 99 -1.79 -10.48 14.27
N VAL A 100 -2.21 -9.76 13.23
CA VAL A 100 -2.13 -8.28 13.18
C VAL A 100 -3.08 -7.62 14.19
N THR A 101 -4.22 -8.23 14.50
CA THR A 101 -5.09 -7.76 15.59
C THR A 101 -4.35 -7.83 16.92
N VAL A 102 -3.65 -8.94 17.19
CA VAL A 102 -2.85 -9.08 18.43
C VAL A 102 -1.68 -8.09 18.46
N CYS A 103 -0.99 -7.84 17.34
CA CYS A 103 0.00 -6.75 17.25
C CYS A 103 -0.59 -5.38 17.59
N ARG A 104 -1.84 -5.10 17.19
CA ARG A 104 -2.53 -3.85 17.55
C ARG A 104 -2.90 -3.81 19.02
N GLU A 105 -3.42 -4.91 19.57
CA GLU A 105 -3.72 -5.05 21.00
C GLU A 105 -2.43 -4.85 21.84
N PHE A 106 -1.29 -5.42 21.43
CA PHE A 106 0.02 -5.19 22.06
C PHE A 106 0.44 -3.72 22.04
N ARG A 107 0.27 -3.01 20.91
CA ARG A 107 0.60 -1.57 20.84
C ARG A 107 -0.27 -0.74 21.78
N GLU A 108 -1.54 -1.11 21.97
CA GLU A 108 -2.41 -0.45 22.95
C GLU A 108 -2.02 -0.80 24.39
N LEU A 109 -1.64 -2.05 24.66
CA LEU A 109 -1.10 -2.46 25.96
C LEU A 109 0.15 -1.67 26.33
N ARG A 110 1.09 -1.50 25.40
CA ARG A 110 2.28 -0.67 25.60
C ARG A 110 1.94 0.79 25.92
N LYS A 111 0.90 1.35 25.30
CA LYS A 111 0.44 2.71 25.60
C LYS A 111 -0.19 2.80 26.99
N LEU A 112 -0.95 1.78 27.41
CA LEU A 112 -1.49 1.70 28.76
C LEU A 112 -0.36 1.67 29.80
N PHE A 113 0.63 0.81 29.61
CA PHE A 113 1.80 0.73 30.48
C PHE A 113 2.61 2.03 30.50
N GLY A 114 2.84 2.66 29.35
CA GLY A 114 3.47 3.99 29.29
C GLY A 114 2.70 5.04 30.09
N PHE A 115 1.38 5.10 29.91
CA PHE A 115 0.52 6.02 30.66
C PHE A 115 0.58 5.78 32.17
N LEU A 116 0.51 4.52 32.62
CA LEU A 116 0.60 4.17 34.04
C LEU A 116 1.98 4.52 34.61
N SER A 117 3.07 4.23 33.91
CA SER A 117 4.42 4.61 34.35
C SER A 117 4.59 6.12 34.50
N GLU A 118 4.02 6.89 33.59
CA GLU A 118 4.19 8.35 33.55
C GLU A 118 3.28 9.08 34.53
N HIS A 119 2.00 8.69 34.62
CA HIS A 119 0.98 9.44 35.37
C HIS A 119 0.60 8.77 36.71
N HIS A 120 0.91 7.49 36.89
CA HIS A 120 0.57 6.70 38.07
C HIS A 120 1.74 5.78 38.49
N PRO A 121 2.94 6.34 38.75
CA PRO A 121 4.13 5.55 39.02
C PRO A 121 3.92 4.66 40.25
N GLY A 122 4.11 3.36 40.10
CA GLY A 122 3.93 2.37 41.17
C GLY A 122 2.66 1.56 41.05
N LEU A 123 1.64 2.08 40.35
CA LEU A 123 0.31 1.48 40.30
C LEU A 123 0.27 0.24 39.41
N TRP A 124 -0.22 -0.88 39.97
CA TRP A 124 -0.42 -2.13 39.25
C TRP A 124 -1.83 -2.22 38.67
N LEU A 125 -2.03 -3.00 37.61
CA LEU A 125 -3.37 -3.22 37.04
C LEU A 125 -4.35 -3.81 38.06
N ARG A 126 -3.86 -4.65 38.97
CA ARG A 126 -4.68 -5.26 40.04
C ARG A 126 -5.17 -4.27 41.09
N GLU A 127 -4.53 -3.12 41.18
CA GLU A 127 -4.86 -2.05 42.16
C GLU A 127 -5.90 -1.07 41.60
N LEU A 128 -6.33 -1.24 40.34
CA LEU A 128 -7.40 -0.46 39.73
C LEU A 128 -8.76 -0.90 40.28
N THR A 129 -9.17 -0.29 41.40
CA THR A 129 -10.43 -0.61 42.11
C THR A 129 -11.66 0.04 41.48
N ASP A 130 -11.49 1.14 40.75
CA ASP A 130 -12.53 1.85 40.00
C ASP A 130 -12.09 2.27 38.59
N ASP A 131 -13.02 2.89 37.86
CA ASP A 131 -12.80 3.29 36.46
C ASP A 131 -12.10 4.65 36.32
N THR A 132 -11.73 5.34 37.41
CA THR A 132 -11.17 6.70 37.38
C THR A 132 -9.89 6.76 36.55
N VAL A 133 -8.96 5.83 36.80
CA VAL A 133 -7.71 5.73 36.05
C VAL A 133 -7.95 5.26 34.62
N LEU A 134 -8.93 4.38 34.40
CA LEU A 134 -9.29 3.91 33.05
C LEU A 134 -9.95 5.01 32.21
N ASP A 135 -10.76 5.87 32.81
CA ASP A 135 -11.34 7.06 32.19
C ASP A 135 -10.26 8.10 31.89
N ALA A 136 -9.31 8.32 32.81
CA ALA A 136 -8.14 9.17 32.58
C ALA A 136 -7.29 8.65 31.42
N TYR A 137 -7.01 7.35 31.38
CA TYR A 137 -6.29 6.71 30.27
C TYR A 137 -7.07 6.85 28.96
N LEU A 138 -8.38 6.61 28.97
CA LEU A 138 -9.23 6.72 27.79
C LEU A 138 -9.19 8.15 27.24
N HIS A 139 -9.23 9.15 28.13
CA HIS A 139 -9.12 10.56 27.79
C HIS A 139 -7.75 10.92 27.21
N HIS A 140 -6.67 10.55 27.91
CA HIS A 140 -5.30 10.77 27.48
C HIS A 140 -5.04 10.12 26.11
N ARG A 141 -5.50 8.89 25.91
CA ARG A 141 -5.26 8.11 24.70
C ARG A 141 -6.02 8.64 23.49
N VAL A 142 -7.26 9.12 23.68
CA VAL A 142 -8.13 9.52 22.57
C VAL A 142 -8.07 11.04 22.36
N GLU A 143 -8.53 11.83 23.32
CA GLU A 143 -8.61 13.29 23.22
C GLU A 143 -7.26 13.98 23.48
N GLY A 144 -6.47 13.50 24.43
CA GLY A 144 -5.12 14.00 24.70
C GLY A 144 -4.07 13.55 23.68
N GLY A 145 -4.43 12.60 22.81
CA GLY A 145 -3.54 12.06 21.78
C GLY A 145 -3.77 12.68 20.39
N SER A 146 -3.11 12.14 19.37
CA SER A 146 -3.25 12.61 17.97
C SER A 146 -4.52 12.09 17.26
N THR A 147 -5.56 11.68 17.99
CA THR A 147 -6.79 11.19 17.38
C THR A 147 -7.60 12.38 16.90
N LYS A 148 -8.20 12.28 15.70
CA LYS A 148 -9.08 13.34 15.22
C LYS A 148 -10.44 13.31 15.92
N PRO A 149 -11.08 14.46 16.19
CA PRO A 149 -12.37 14.52 16.90
C PRO A 149 -13.46 13.61 16.30
N GLU A 150 -13.54 13.53 14.97
CA GLU A 150 -14.52 12.71 14.26
C GLU A 150 -14.34 11.19 14.50
N LEU A 151 -13.19 10.76 15.04
CA LEU A 151 -12.89 9.37 15.37
C LEU A 151 -13.01 9.03 16.86
N TYR A 152 -13.27 10.01 17.74
CA TYR A 152 -13.26 9.81 19.19
C TYR A 152 -14.17 8.65 19.63
N VAL A 153 -15.43 8.64 19.19
CA VAL A 153 -16.39 7.58 19.53
C VAL A 153 -15.91 6.20 19.07
N GLN A 154 -15.28 6.13 17.90
CA GLN A 154 -14.76 4.87 17.37
C GLN A 154 -13.59 4.37 18.21
N GLU A 155 -12.61 5.23 18.47
CA GLU A 155 -11.38 4.88 19.19
C GLU A 155 -11.65 4.61 20.67
N ARG A 156 -12.50 5.39 21.35
CA ARG A 156 -12.94 5.09 22.72
C ARG A 156 -13.55 3.69 22.80
N GLY A 157 -14.40 3.35 21.83
CA GLY A 157 -15.02 2.02 21.76
C GLY A 157 -13.99 0.89 21.52
N ARG A 158 -12.89 1.16 20.80
CA ARG A 158 -11.80 0.20 20.58
C ARG A 158 -10.97 -0.01 21.84
N VAL A 159 -10.56 1.08 22.51
CA VAL A 159 -9.78 1.03 23.75
C VAL A 159 -10.58 0.32 24.84
N LYS A 160 -11.86 0.67 25.00
CA LYS A 160 -12.77 -0.03 25.92
C LYS A 160 -12.83 -1.53 25.65
N TRP A 161 -13.02 -1.92 24.38
CA TRP A 161 -13.08 -3.34 24.01
C TRP A 161 -11.76 -4.06 24.32
N PHE A 162 -10.63 -3.43 24.05
CA PHE A 162 -9.32 -3.95 24.40
C PHE A 162 -9.15 -4.16 25.92
N LEU A 163 -9.54 -3.20 26.76
CA LEU A 163 -9.49 -3.33 28.22
C LEU A 163 -10.40 -4.46 28.72
N ASN A 164 -11.58 -4.63 28.12
CA ASN A 164 -12.44 -5.78 28.41
C ASN A 164 -11.76 -7.11 28.04
N LEU A 165 -11.04 -7.17 26.92
CA LEU A 165 -10.28 -8.37 26.53
C LEU A 165 -9.12 -8.65 27.50
N LEU A 166 -8.43 -7.60 27.97
CA LEU A 166 -7.38 -7.72 28.99
C LEU A 166 -7.93 -8.32 30.29
N PHE A 167 -9.09 -7.83 30.77
CA PHE A 167 -9.77 -8.42 31.92
C PHE A 167 -10.21 -9.88 31.67
N ARG A 168 -10.73 -10.19 30.48
CA ARG A 168 -11.19 -11.56 30.15
C ARG A 168 -10.06 -12.56 29.98
N THR A 169 -8.83 -12.09 29.79
CA THR A 169 -7.62 -12.92 29.70
C THR A 169 -6.88 -13.04 31.04
N ARG A 170 -7.41 -12.43 32.12
CA ARG A 170 -6.77 -12.38 33.46
C ARG A 170 -6.38 -13.74 34.05
N ALA A 171 -7.11 -14.80 33.72
CA ALA A 171 -6.83 -16.17 34.20
C ALA A 171 -5.57 -16.79 33.56
N SER A 172 -4.99 -16.11 32.57
CA SER A 172 -3.72 -16.49 31.94
C SER A 172 -2.59 -15.51 32.27
N LEU A 173 -2.79 -14.59 33.22
CA LEU A 173 -1.81 -13.59 33.63
C LEU A 173 -1.28 -13.91 35.04
N THR A 174 0.04 -14.08 35.15
CA THR A 174 0.68 -14.59 36.38
C THR A 174 0.69 -13.54 37.49
N TYR A 175 1.25 -12.36 37.23
CA TYR A 175 1.55 -11.38 38.28
C TYR A 175 0.58 -10.20 38.33
N ASP A 176 0.37 -9.50 37.21
CA ASP A 176 -0.44 -8.29 37.15
C ASP A 176 -1.59 -8.41 36.15
N ARG A 177 -2.78 -7.96 36.56
CA ARG A 177 -4.04 -8.18 35.84
C ARG A 177 -5.12 -7.24 36.33
N LEU A 178 -6.09 -6.93 35.48
CA LEU A 178 -7.32 -6.26 35.91
C LEU A 178 -8.17 -7.23 36.75
N GLU A 179 -8.45 -6.87 38.00
CA GLU A 179 -9.30 -7.67 38.90
C GLU A 179 -10.80 -7.35 38.74
N ARG A 180 -11.15 -6.20 38.17
CA ARG A 180 -12.53 -5.77 37.90
C ARG A 180 -12.77 -5.60 36.41
N LEU A 181 -14.00 -5.93 35.98
CA LEU A 181 -14.45 -5.69 34.61
C LEU A 181 -14.59 -4.18 34.36
N PRO A 182 -13.86 -3.60 33.38
CA PRO A 182 -13.93 -2.17 33.10
C PRO A 182 -15.36 -1.67 32.84
N TRP A 183 -15.69 -0.52 33.43
CA TRP A 183 -17.00 0.14 33.40
C TRP A 183 -18.15 -0.79 33.78
N ASN A 184 -17.92 -1.78 34.65
CA ASN A 184 -18.91 -2.81 35.03
C ASN A 184 -19.60 -3.47 33.82
N GLY A 185 -18.88 -3.60 32.70
CA GLY A 185 -19.43 -4.19 31.48
C GLY A 185 -20.44 -3.32 30.73
N ARG A 186 -20.59 -2.03 31.07
CA ARG A 186 -21.44 -1.06 30.32
C ARG A 186 -21.22 -1.19 28.82
N ALA A 187 -22.29 -0.99 28.04
CA ALA A 187 -22.23 -1.09 26.59
C ALA A 187 -21.31 -0.01 26.00
N SER A 188 -20.67 -0.29 24.85
CA SER A 188 -19.75 0.69 24.22
C SER A 188 -20.41 2.04 23.96
N LYS A 189 -21.72 2.07 23.64
CA LYS A 189 -22.47 3.32 23.46
C LYS A 189 -22.56 4.21 24.70
N GLN A 190 -22.44 3.63 25.90
CA GLN A 190 -22.50 4.33 27.19
C GLN A 190 -21.14 4.89 27.61
N VAL A 191 -20.04 4.29 27.15
CA VAL A 191 -18.66 4.69 27.51
C VAL A 191 -18.00 5.54 26.41
N ALA A 192 -18.24 5.17 25.15
CA ALA A 192 -17.65 5.82 23.99
C ALA A 192 -18.58 6.83 23.30
N GLY A 193 -19.88 6.82 23.63
CA GLY A 193 -20.92 7.54 22.89
C GLY A 193 -21.50 6.76 21.71
N ARG A 194 -22.54 7.31 21.06
CA ARG A 194 -23.20 6.66 19.92
C ARG A 194 -22.42 6.91 18.64
N ARG A 195 -22.13 5.82 17.91
CA ARG A 195 -21.58 5.93 16.56
C ARG A 195 -22.66 6.47 15.60
N PRO A 196 -22.27 7.25 14.57
CA PRO A 196 -23.16 7.56 13.47
C PRO A 196 -23.73 6.26 12.87
N ARG A 197 -25.03 6.25 12.55
CA ARG A 197 -25.66 5.12 11.84
C ARG A 197 -25.18 5.03 10.39
N GLU A 198 -24.80 6.16 9.80
CA GLU A 198 -24.34 6.25 8.42
C GLU A 198 -22.84 5.96 8.30
N ASN A 199 -22.44 5.34 7.18
CA ASN A 199 -21.04 5.08 6.87
C ASN A 199 -20.28 6.40 6.67
N THR A 200 -19.30 6.67 7.53
CA THR A 200 -18.48 7.89 7.54
C THR A 200 -17.46 7.99 6.40
N THR A 201 -17.29 6.93 5.60
CA THR A 201 -16.40 6.98 4.43
C THR A 201 -17.06 7.82 3.34
N HIS A 202 -16.52 9.01 3.10
CA HIS A 202 -16.98 9.90 2.04
C HIS A 202 -16.91 9.22 0.66
N ARG A 203 -17.94 9.40 -0.16
CA ARG A 203 -17.91 9.00 -1.58
C ARG A 203 -16.98 9.93 -2.34
N ILE A 204 -16.33 9.42 -3.38
CA ILE A 204 -15.56 10.26 -4.30
C ILE A 204 -16.58 11.06 -5.13
N PRO A 205 -16.53 12.41 -5.11
CA PRO A 205 -17.44 13.22 -5.90
C PRO A 205 -17.27 12.92 -7.40
N PRO A 206 -18.34 12.86 -8.20
CA PRO A 206 -18.25 12.54 -9.63
C PRO A 206 -17.25 13.42 -10.40
N GLN A 207 -17.21 14.72 -10.10
CA GLN A 207 -16.29 15.69 -10.70
C GLN A 207 -14.82 15.44 -10.35
N VAL A 208 -14.53 14.76 -9.23
CA VAL A 208 -13.18 14.33 -8.85
C VAL A 208 -12.85 12.99 -9.48
N LEU A 209 -13.81 12.07 -9.45
CA LEU A 209 -13.62 10.70 -9.91
C LEU A 209 -13.45 10.61 -11.43
N ALA A 210 -14.20 11.39 -12.21
CA ALA A 210 -14.18 11.34 -13.66
C ALA A 210 -12.79 11.64 -14.25
N PRO A 211 -12.12 12.77 -13.95
CA PRO A 211 -10.77 13.05 -14.45
C PRO A 211 -9.74 12.03 -13.92
N TYR A 212 -9.86 11.61 -12.66
CA TYR A 212 -8.97 10.60 -12.08
C TYR A 212 -9.06 9.24 -12.81
N LEU A 213 -10.29 8.79 -13.11
CA LEU A 213 -10.52 7.54 -13.82
C LEU A 213 -10.13 7.62 -15.29
N ARG A 214 -10.40 8.74 -15.97
CA ARG A 214 -9.90 8.97 -17.35
C ARG A 214 -8.39 8.92 -17.40
N GLY A 215 -7.70 9.57 -16.46
CA GLY A 215 -6.25 9.49 -16.31
C GLY A 215 -5.76 8.07 -16.07
N ALA A 216 -6.43 7.31 -15.20
CA ALA A 216 -6.08 5.90 -14.96
C ALA A 216 -6.26 5.03 -16.22
N LEU A 217 -7.34 5.21 -16.97
CA LEU A 217 -7.59 4.50 -18.22
C LEU A 217 -6.58 4.88 -19.30
N PHE A 218 -6.21 6.17 -19.39
CA PHE A 218 -5.13 6.64 -20.25
C PHE A 218 -3.81 5.94 -19.94
N PHE A 219 -3.44 5.84 -18.66
CA PHE A 219 -2.23 5.13 -18.26
C PHE A 219 -2.27 3.64 -18.64
N VAL A 220 -3.40 2.97 -18.43
CA VAL A 220 -3.55 1.54 -18.76
C VAL A 220 -3.52 1.28 -20.26
N ARG A 221 -4.11 2.16 -21.08
CA ARG A 221 -4.30 1.92 -22.52
C ARG A 221 -3.20 2.48 -23.39
N VAL A 222 -2.67 3.64 -23.03
CA VAL A 222 -1.71 4.41 -23.84
C VAL A 222 -0.33 4.37 -23.18
N ALA A 223 -0.19 4.94 -21.98
CA ALA A 223 1.12 5.08 -21.34
C ALA A 223 1.80 3.74 -21.03
N SER A 224 1.02 2.68 -20.77
CA SER A 224 1.53 1.34 -20.48
C SER A 224 2.44 0.81 -21.58
N GLN A 225 2.10 1.06 -22.85
CA GLN A 225 2.86 0.60 -24.01
C GLN A 225 4.27 1.22 -23.98
N ASP A 226 4.33 2.54 -23.84
CA ASP A 226 5.58 3.29 -23.78
C ASP A 226 6.40 2.94 -22.54
N ILE A 227 5.76 2.73 -21.38
CA ILE A 227 6.43 2.38 -20.12
C ILE A 227 7.05 0.97 -20.21
N LEU A 228 6.31 0.00 -20.77
CA LEU A 228 6.80 -1.36 -20.97
C LEU A 228 7.94 -1.39 -22.01
N ALA A 229 7.81 -0.64 -23.10
CA ALA A 229 8.87 -0.48 -24.10
C ALA A 229 10.13 0.14 -23.48
N ALA A 230 9.97 1.17 -22.65
CA ALA A 230 11.07 1.83 -21.95
C ALA A 230 11.72 0.91 -20.90
N LEU A 231 10.96 0.05 -20.22
CA LEU A 231 11.52 -0.97 -19.34
C LEU A 231 12.38 -1.98 -20.13
N ALA A 232 11.88 -2.46 -21.27
CA ALA A 232 12.65 -3.35 -22.14
C ALA A 232 13.92 -2.68 -22.69
N GLU A 233 13.84 -1.40 -23.09
CA GLU A 233 15.01 -0.63 -23.49
C GLU A 233 15.99 -0.47 -22.33
N GLN A 234 15.50 -0.15 -21.12
CA GLN A 234 16.32 0.04 -19.93
C GLN A 234 17.10 -1.22 -19.57
N GLU A 235 16.47 -2.39 -19.68
CA GLU A 235 17.12 -3.69 -19.48
C GLU A 235 18.21 -3.91 -20.54
N ARG A 236 17.87 -3.70 -21.82
CA ARG A 236 18.82 -3.84 -22.94
C ARG A 236 20.06 -2.94 -22.78
N ILE A 237 19.90 -1.68 -22.41
CA ILE A 237 21.02 -0.74 -22.26
C ILE A 237 21.84 -0.98 -20.98
N ARG A 238 21.29 -1.70 -20.00
CA ARG A 238 22.01 -2.12 -18.78
C ARG A 238 22.86 -3.35 -18.94
N LEU A 239 22.55 -4.22 -19.91
CA LEU A 239 23.33 -5.42 -20.15
C LEU A 239 24.81 -5.07 -20.29
N PRO A 240 25.74 -5.89 -19.75
CA PRO A 240 27.17 -5.65 -19.88
C PRO A 240 27.56 -5.37 -21.32
N ILE A 241 28.51 -4.45 -21.49
CA ILE A 241 29.10 -4.19 -22.79
C ILE A 241 30.06 -5.36 -23.03
N GLY A 242 29.76 -6.23 -24.01
CA GLY A 242 30.71 -7.25 -24.45
C GLY A 242 31.99 -6.60 -25.00
N ASP A 243 33.06 -7.38 -25.13
CA ASP A 243 34.39 -6.86 -25.51
C ASP A 243 34.31 -5.97 -26.77
N PRO A 244 34.51 -4.64 -26.65
CA PRO A 244 34.25 -3.73 -27.76
C PRO A 244 35.29 -3.88 -28.87
N LYS A 245 34.86 -4.32 -30.06
CA LYS A 245 35.71 -4.26 -31.28
C LYS A 245 36.08 -2.82 -31.70
N SER A 246 35.30 -1.82 -31.27
CA SER A 246 35.44 -0.41 -31.67
C SER A 246 35.82 0.47 -30.47
N THR A 247 36.68 1.47 -30.67
CA THR A 247 37.11 2.38 -29.61
C THR A 247 35.95 3.21 -29.04
N THR A 248 36.08 3.67 -27.79
CA THR A 248 35.09 4.54 -27.12
C THR A 248 34.76 5.77 -27.95
N ARG A 249 35.78 6.41 -28.55
CA ARG A 249 35.63 7.67 -29.28
C ARG A 249 34.69 7.51 -30.48
N VAL A 250 34.91 6.47 -31.28
CA VAL A 250 34.08 6.16 -32.46
C VAL A 250 32.61 5.93 -32.07
N ARG A 251 32.35 5.21 -30.96
CA ARG A 251 30.98 4.98 -30.48
C ARG A 251 30.30 6.26 -30.00
N LEU A 252 31.06 7.13 -29.32
CA LEU A 252 30.56 8.40 -28.83
C LEU A 252 30.23 9.36 -29.98
N GLU A 253 31.12 9.47 -30.96
CA GLU A 253 30.89 10.26 -32.18
C GLU A 253 29.70 9.71 -32.96
N ALA A 254 29.60 8.40 -33.17
CA ALA A 254 28.46 7.77 -33.83
C ALA A 254 27.14 8.02 -33.08
N PHE A 255 27.15 8.04 -31.75
CA PHE A 255 25.98 8.41 -30.93
C PHE A 255 25.58 9.88 -31.17
N ILE A 256 26.53 10.80 -31.17
CA ILE A 256 26.28 12.24 -31.40
C ILE A 256 25.77 12.46 -32.83
N ASP A 257 26.40 11.84 -33.83
CA ASP A 257 25.99 11.95 -35.24
C ASP A 257 24.59 11.39 -35.46
N ARG A 258 24.24 10.30 -34.78
CA ARG A 258 22.88 9.76 -34.80
C ARG A 258 21.88 10.77 -34.23
N ARG A 259 22.19 11.40 -33.09
CA ARG A 259 21.35 12.44 -32.48
C ARG A 259 21.16 13.64 -33.40
N ARG A 260 22.24 14.09 -34.05
CA ARG A 260 22.20 15.16 -35.05
C ARG A 260 21.26 14.82 -36.21
N ARG A 261 21.37 13.63 -36.80
CA ARG A 261 20.48 13.18 -37.90
C ARG A 261 19.03 13.05 -37.48
N GLU A 262 18.77 12.66 -36.24
CA GLU A 262 17.41 12.52 -35.68
C GLU A 262 16.83 13.88 -35.23
N GLY A 263 17.60 14.97 -35.26
CA GLY A 263 17.18 16.26 -34.74
C GLY A 263 16.96 16.25 -33.22
N ARG A 264 17.68 15.40 -32.49
CA ARG A 264 17.52 15.20 -31.04
C ARG A 264 18.66 15.85 -30.27
N GLY A 265 18.30 16.47 -29.15
CA GLY A 265 19.27 17.01 -28.19
C GLY A 265 20.05 15.91 -27.44
N MET A 266 21.09 16.34 -26.74
CA MET A 266 21.87 15.47 -25.86
C MET A 266 21.07 15.15 -24.58
N PRO A 267 21.06 13.88 -24.11
CA PRO A 267 20.34 13.50 -22.88
C PRO A 267 20.70 14.40 -21.70
N ALA A 268 19.74 15.14 -21.18
CA ALA A 268 19.93 16.07 -20.08
C ALA A 268 20.04 15.34 -18.74
N ARG A 269 20.91 15.83 -17.86
CA ARG A 269 20.94 15.38 -16.47
C ARG A 269 19.55 15.61 -15.86
N PRO A 270 18.93 14.58 -15.25
CA PRO A 270 17.63 14.76 -14.61
C PRO A 270 17.70 15.88 -13.57
N ALA A 271 16.72 16.77 -13.57
CA ALA A 271 16.54 17.70 -12.47
C ALA A 271 16.28 16.88 -11.20
N GLU A 272 17.28 16.76 -10.31
CA GLU A 272 16.99 16.26 -8.98
C GLU A 272 16.15 17.33 -8.27
N ILE A 273 15.05 16.91 -7.65
CA ILE A 273 14.06 17.80 -7.01
C ILE A 273 14.68 18.73 -5.94
N ASN A 274 15.95 18.54 -5.55
CA ASN A 274 16.61 19.32 -4.48
C ASN A 274 18.07 19.71 -4.77
N LEU A 275 18.51 19.81 -6.03
CA LEU A 275 19.85 20.35 -6.35
C LEU A 275 19.78 21.78 -6.89
N PRO A 276 20.72 22.66 -6.51
CA PRO A 276 20.73 24.06 -6.96
C PRO A 276 20.85 24.16 -8.51
N PRO A 277 20.38 25.26 -9.12
CA PRO A 277 20.35 25.45 -10.59
C PRO A 277 21.70 25.18 -11.28
N ASN A 278 22.80 25.45 -10.57
CA ASN A 278 24.19 25.31 -10.99
C ASN A 278 24.57 23.84 -11.32
N HIS A 279 23.81 22.86 -10.82
CA HIS A 279 23.99 21.44 -11.17
C HIS A 279 23.54 21.10 -12.60
N ARG A 280 22.85 22.02 -13.29
CA ARG A 280 22.47 21.91 -14.71
C ARG A 280 23.60 22.30 -15.64
N THR A 281 24.62 23.01 -15.15
CA THR A 281 25.77 23.49 -15.92
C THR A 281 27.06 22.91 -15.35
N GLY A 282 27.25 21.60 -15.53
CA GLY A 282 28.55 20.95 -15.25
C GLY A 282 29.57 21.26 -16.35
N SER A 283 30.83 20.90 -16.13
CA SER A 283 31.90 20.99 -17.15
C SER A 283 31.60 20.20 -18.44
N ASP A 284 30.60 19.30 -18.38
CA ASP A 284 30.07 18.49 -19.46
C ASP A 284 28.86 19.11 -20.19
N GLY A 285 28.52 20.37 -19.91
CA GLY A 285 27.38 21.04 -20.53
C GLY A 285 26.01 20.59 -20.00
N GLY A 286 25.96 19.86 -18.88
CA GLY A 286 24.70 19.46 -18.25
C GLY A 286 24.14 18.11 -18.68
N VAL A 287 24.94 17.31 -19.40
CA VAL A 287 24.47 16.02 -19.93
C VAL A 287 24.39 14.90 -18.89
N ASN A 288 23.54 13.92 -19.15
CA ASN A 288 23.42 12.68 -18.41
C ASN A 288 24.43 11.66 -18.91
N ARG A 289 25.69 11.82 -18.49
CA ARG A 289 26.81 10.94 -18.87
C ARG A 289 26.54 9.46 -18.62
N LYS A 290 25.81 9.12 -17.55
CA LYS A 290 25.44 7.74 -17.26
C LYS A 290 24.52 7.16 -18.34
N LEU A 291 23.47 7.90 -18.73
CA LEU A 291 22.56 7.45 -19.78
C LEU A 291 23.26 7.42 -21.14
N ILE A 292 24.10 8.43 -21.44
CA ILE A 292 24.90 8.44 -22.68
C ILE A 292 25.84 7.24 -22.74
N ALA A 293 26.56 6.92 -21.66
CA ALA A 293 27.42 5.75 -21.60
C ALA A 293 26.65 4.45 -21.92
N GLN A 294 25.44 4.32 -21.36
CA GLN A 294 24.56 3.17 -21.60
C GLN A 294 24.07 3.11 -23.06
N LEU A 295 23.60 4.24 -23.61
CA LEU A 295 23.05 4.31 -24.96
C LEU A 295 24.13 4.13 -26.04
N ALA A 296 25.30 4.75 -25.84
CA ALA A 296 26.46 4.62 -26.71
C ALA A 296 27.23 3.30 -26.48
N ARG A 297 26.81 2.47 -25.50
CA ARG A 297 27.42 1.18 -25.16
C ARG A 297 28.92 1.32 -24.87
N ILE A 298 29.29 2.26 -24.01
CA ILE A 298 30.67 2.54 -23.56
C ILE A 298 30.76 2.58 -22.04
N SER A 299 31.95 2.31 -21.49
CA SER A 299 32.15 2.34 -20.03
C SER A 299 31.96 3.77 -19.50
N TYR A 300 31.37 3.90 -18.31
CA TYR A 300 31.20 5.21 -17.66
C TYR A 300 32.55 5.89 -17.42
N THR A 301 33.58 5.14 -17.00
CA THR A 301 34.94 5.65 -16.78
C THR A 301 35.56 6.21 -18.05
N SER A 302 35.26 5.64 -19.23
CA SER A 302 35.76 6.17 -20.50
C SER A 302 35.02 7.46 -20.91
N VAL A 303 33.74 7.59 -20.58
CA VAL A 303 32.97 8.84 -20.79
C VAL A 303 33.49 9.98 -19.91
N ASP A 304 33.98 9.66 -18.71
CA ASP A 304 34.49 10.63 -17.74
C ASP A 304 35.88 11.20 -18.10
N GLN A 305 36.53 10.70 -19.15
CA GLN A 305 37.81 11.22 -19.61
C GLN A 305 37.67 12.66 -20.15
N PRO A 306 38.63 13.58 -19.86
CA PRO A 306 38.52 15.00 -20.21
C PRO A 306 38.22 15.27 -21.69
N THR A 307 38.83 14.53 -22.61
CA THR A 307 38.64 14.67 -24.06
C THR A 307 37.23 14.28 -24.53
N ASN A 308 36.58 13.34 -23.83
CA ASN A 308 35.20 12.92 -24.11
C ASN A 308 34.18 13.85 -23.44
N VAL A 309 34.50 14.37 -22.25
CA VAL A 309 33.71 15.42 -21.60
C VAL A 309 33.69 16.70 -22.44
N GLU A 310 34.84 17.08 -23.02
CA GLU A 310 34.96 18.20 -23.96
C GLU A 310 34.04 18.03 -25.18
N LEU A 311 34.09 16.84 -25.81
CA LEU A 311 33.22 16.50 -26.94
C LEU A 311 31.74 16.55 -26.56
N LEU A 312 31.38 16.03 -25.39
CA LEU A 312 30.00 16.05 -24.90
C LEU A 312 29.48 17.46 -24.67
N ARG A 313 30.30 18.35 -24.12
CA ARG A 313 29.92 19.76 -23.93
C ARG A 313 29.76 20.47 -25.27
N GLN A 314 30.65 20.22 -26.24
CA GLN A 314 30.51 20.77 -27.59
C GLN A 314 29.21 20.28 -28.26
N ALA A 315 28.94 18.98 -28.17
CA ALA A 315 27.70 18.41 -28.71
C ALA A 315 26.44 18.94 -27.99
N ALA A 316 26.50 19.18 -26.68
CA ALA A 316 25.40 19.80 -25.94
C ALA A 316 25.16 21.26 -26.33
N ALA A 317 26.23 22.02 -26.63
CA ALA A 317 26.13 23.38 -27.14
C ALA A 317 25.58 23.42 -28.58
N GLU A 318 25.93 22.45 -29.41
CA GLU A 318 25.46 22.33 -30.79
C GLU A 318 24.00 21.85 -30.88
N LEU A 319 23.68 20.74 -30.23
CA LEU A 319 22.39 20.04 -30.36
C LEU A 319 21.36 20.45 -29.30
N GLY A 320 21.77 21.19 -28.27
CA GLY A 320 20.96 21.46 -27.10
C GLY A 320 20.77 20.24 -26.19
N LEU A 321 19.96 20.41 -25.14
CA LEU A 321 19.65 19.38 -24.16
C LEU A 321 18.22 18.84 -24.35
N GLU A 322 18.06 17.52 -24.30
CA GLU A 322 16.78 16.81 -24.35
C GLU A 322 16.46 16.22 -22.96
N GLU A 323 15.30 16.53 -22.39
CA GLU A 323 14.87 15.89 -21.14
C GLU A 323 14.70 14.38 -21.37
N GLY A 324 15.34 13.59 -20.50
CA GLY A 324 15.36 12.16 -20.65
C GLY A 324 16.42 11.72 -21.65
N GLY A 325 16.00 11.22 -22.80
CA GLY A 325 16.87 10.83 -23.90
C GLY A 325 16.99 9.33 -24.15
N MET A 326 16.21 8.47 -23.50
CA MET A 326 16.02 7.09 -23.98
C MET A 326 15.42 7.09 -25.41
N ASP A 327 15.62 6.03 -26.17
CA ASP A 327 15.21 5.96 -27.59
C ASP A 327 13.74 5.54 -27.76
N THR A 328 13.09 5.01 -26.73
CA THR A 328 11.67 4.67 -26.70
C THR A 328 10.80 5.84 -27.18
N GLU A 329 9.96 5.57 -28.17
CA GLU A 329 8.98 6.52 -28.69
C GLU A 329 7.89 6.79 -27.66
N ILE A 330 7.35 8.01 -27.70
CA ILE A 330 6.29 8.44 -26.78
C ILE A 330 5.01 8.60 -27.59
N SER A 331 3.98 7.87 -27.20
CA SER A 331 2.66 7.91 -27.79
C SER A 331 2.05 9.31 -27.70
N ILE A 332 1.23 9.64 -28.69
CA ILE A 332 0.47 10.89 -28.71
C ILE A 332 -0.77 10.76 -27.82
N ASP A 333 -1.00 11.74 -26.94
CA ASP A 333 -2.25 11.85 -26.20
C ASP A 333 -3.35 12.31 -27.16
N GLY A 334 -4.36 11.48 -27.36
CA GLY A 334 -5.46 11.75 -28.29
C GLY A 334 -6.23 13.03 -27.98
N ASP A 335 -6.24 13.48 -26.71
CA ASP A 335 -6.95 14.69 -26.31
C ASP A 335 -6.17 15.98 -26.62
N THR A 336 -4.84 15.91 -26.69
CA THR A 336 -3.99 17.11 -26.91
C THR A 336 -3.28 17.11 -28.27
N GLY A 337 -3.23 15.97 -28.95
CA GLY A 337 -2.47 15.79 -30.19
C GLY A 337 -0.96 15.91 -30.00
N ARG A 338 -0.45 15.84 -28.76
CA ARG A 338 0.97 15.96 -28.41
C ARG A 338 1.45 14.73 -27.66
N PRO A 339 2.76 14.42 -27.66
CA PRO A 339 3.31 13.39 -26.78
C PRO A 339 2.92 13.66 -25.33
N TRP A 340 2.46 12.64 -24.61
CA TRP A 340 1.97 12.81 -23.22
C TRP A 340 3.08 13.14 -22.22
N ARG A 341 4.34 12.99 -22.63
CA ARG A 341 5.51 13.36 -21.83
C ARG A 341 6.74 13.59 -22.71
N SER A 342 7.78 14.16 -22.10
CA SER A 342 9.15 14.09 -22.60
C SER A 342 9.70 12.67 -22.49
N ARG A 343 10.86 12.39 -23.12
CA ARG A 343 11.41 11.04 -23.16
C ARG A 343 11.81 10.51 -21.79
N PHE A 344 11.95 9.20 -21.70
CA PHE A 344 12.34 8.56 -20.45
C PHE A 344 13.83 8.78 -20.13
N HIS A 345 14.11 8.79 -18.83
CA HIS A 345 15.40 8.40 -18.29
C HIS A 345 15.16 7.42 -17.15
N SER A 346 16.24 6.83 -16.66
CA SER A 346 16.19 5.77 -15.66
C SER A 346 15.35 6.08 -14.40
N LYS A 347 15.37 7.33 -13.91
CA LYS A 347 14.60 7.74 -12.72
C LYS A 347 13.13 8.04 -13.05
N SER A 348 12.85 8.78 -14.13
CA SER A 348 11.46 9.12 -14.50
C SER A 348 10.68 7.89 -14.94
N LEU A 349 11.34 6.90 -15.54
CA LEU A 349 10.73 5.61 -15.86
C LEU A 349 10.19 4.91 -14.59
N LEU A 350 10.94 4.87 -13.49
CA LEU A 350 10.45 4.27 -12.24
C LEU A 350 9.28 5.01 -11.64
N VAL A 351 9.25 6.35 -11.78
CA VAL A 351 8.10 7.12 -11.35
C VAL A 351 6.88 6.64 -12.13
N GLU A 352 6.96 6.55 -13.46
CA GLU A 352 5.80 6.11 -14.24
C GLU A 352 5.40 4.66 -14.02
N VAL A 353 6.34 3.75 -13.78
CA VAL A 353 5.98 2.37 -13.41
C VAL A 353 5.13 2.35 -12.13
N ARG A 354 5.48 3.20 -11.14
CA ARG A 354 4.67 3.33 -9.92
C ARG A 354 3.30 3.98 -10.21
N MET A 355 3.23 4.94 -11.13
CA MET A 355 1.97 5.58 -11.52
C MET A 355 1.07 4.62 -12.29
N LEU A 356 1.64 3.80 -13.17
CA LEU A 356 0.96 2.75 -13.89
C LEU A 356 0.40 1.70 -12.94
N LEU A 357 1.14 1.32 -11.91
CA LEU A 357 0.67 0.45 -10.84
C LEU A 357 -0.55 1.05 -10.11
N ALA A 358 -0.51 2.36 -9.81
CA ALA A 358 -1.63 3.09 -9.21
C ALA A 358 -2.87 3.14 -10.11
N ALA A 359 -2.65 3.34 -11.41
CA ALA A 359 -3.68 3.37 -12.44
C ALA A 359 -4.35 1.99 -12.59
N CYS A 360 -3.55 0.93 -12.71
CA CYS A 360 -4.07 -0.45 -12.77
C CYS A 360 -4.83 -0.83 -11.50
N TYR A 361 -4.35 -0.41 -10.32
CA TYR A 361 -5.06 -0.61 -9.07
C TYR A 361 -6.39 0.15 -9.04
N THR A 362 -6.41 1.41 -9.48
CA THR A 362 -7.62 2.24 -9.56
C THR A 362 -8.67 1.59 -10.44
N VAL A 363 -8.31 1.22 -11.67
CA VAL A 363 -9.20 0.57 -12.64
C VAL A 363 -9.74 -0.74 -12.06
N THR A 364 -8.85 -1.57 -11.50
CA THR A 364 -9.23 -2.86 -10.91
C THR A 364 -10.17 -2.67 -9.72
N ALA A 365 -9.77 -1.90 -8.71
CA ALA A 365 -10.52 -1.76 -7.46
C ALA A 365 -11.85 -1.03 -7.66
N TYR A 366 -11.89 0.03 -8.46
CA TYR A 366 -13.11 0.82 -8.68
C TYR A 366 -14.11 0.09 -9.58
N LEU A 367 -13.69 -0.53 -10.68
CA LEU A 367 -14.63 -1.10 -11.66
C LEU A 367 -15.09 -2.52 -11.29
N SER A 368 -14.28 -3.28 -10.54
CA SER A 368 -14.71 -4.60 -10.01
C SER A 368 -15.46 -4.50 -8.68
N GLY A 369 -15.18 -3.46 -7.89
CA GLY A 369 -15.67 -3.32 -6.51
C GLY A 369 -14.95 -4.23 -5.50
N MET A 370 -13.84 -4.87 -5.87
CA MET A 370 -13.00 -5.67 -4.96
C MET A 370 -12.56 -4.86 -3.73
N ARG A 371 -12.42 -5.53 -2.59
CA ARG A 371 -11.73 -4.95 -1.43
C ARG A 371 -10.23 -4.88 -1.71
N ASP A 372 -9.56 -3.96 -1.02
CA ASP A 372 -8.10 -3.81 -1.09
C ASP A 372 -7.33 -5.13 -0.94
N SER A 373 -7.67 -5.93 0.09
CA SER A 373 -7.07 -7.26 0.27
C SER A 373 -7.38 -8.26 -0.84
N GLU A 374 -8.56 -8.15 -1.49
CA GLU A 374 -8.97 -9.03 -2.59
C GLU A 374 -8.21 -8.63 -3.86
N ALA A 375 -8.15 -7.33 -4.19
CA ALA A 375 -7.42 -6.82 -5.35
C ALA A 375 -5.91 -7.13 -5.24
N GLN A 376 -5.30 -6.85 -4.09
CA GLN A 376 -3.87 -7.16 -3.86
C GLN A 376 -3.56 -8.66 -3.78
N SER A 377 -4.58 -9.54 -3.72
CA SER A 377 -4.40 -11.00 -3.74
C SER A 377 -4.39 -11.62 -5.14
N LEU A 378 -4.73 -10.83 -6.17
CA LEU A 378 -4.75 -11.31 -7.55
C LEU A 378 -3.37 -11.82 -7.96
N LYS A 379 -3.36 -12.98 -8.63
CA LYS A 379 -2.17 -13.66 -9.11
C LYS A 379 -2.08 -13.58 -10.64
N PRO A 380 -0.88 -13.72 -11.24
CA PRO A 380 -0.76 -13.93 -12.68
C PRO A 380 -1.65 -15.09 -13.16
N GLY A 381 -2.26 -14.94 -14.33
CA GLY A 381 -3.21 -15.89 -14.91
C GLY A 381 -4.60 -15.82 -14.28
N CYS A 382 -4.93 -14.77 -13.52
CA CYS A 382 -6.26 -14.66 -12.89
C CYS A 382 -7.39 -14.32 -13.87
N HIS A 383 -7.06 -13.71 -15.01
CA HIS A 383 -8.06 -13.32 -16.01
C HIS A 383 -8.41 -14.48 -16.93
N PHE A 384 -9.69 -14.64 -17.20
CA PHE A 384 -10.22 -15.55 -18.22
C PHE A 384 -11.51 -14.97 -18.81
N THR A 385 -11.93 -15.50 -19.97
CA THR A 385 -13.22 -15.17 -20.58
C THR A 385 -14.13 -16.39 -20.60
N GLU A 386 -15.43 -16.13 -20.48
CA GLU A 386 -16.46 -17.18 -20.55
C GLU A 386 -17.67 -16.64 -21.30
N ARG A 387 -18.22 -17.41 -22.23
CA ARG A 387 -19.44 -17.03 -22.95
C ARG A 387 -20.66 -17.16 -22.03
N SER A 388 -21.64 -16.28 -22.21
CA SER A 388 -22.96 -16.43 -21.60
C SER A 388 -23.60 -17.76 -22.02
N VAL A 389 -24.60 -18.21 -21.25
CA VAL A 389 -25.36 -19.43 -21.54
C VAL A 389 -25.90 -19.45 -22.97
N ASP A 390 -26.31 -18.29 -23.48
CA ASP A 390 -26.85 -18.12 -24.84
C ASP A 390 -25.75 -17.95 -25.92
N GLY A 391 -24.47 -18.04 -25.55
CA GLY A 391 -23.32 -17.94 -26.46
C GLY A 391 -22.99 -16.54 -26.99
N VAL A 392 -23.87 -15.55 -26.78
CA VAL A 392 -23.79 -14.23 -27.43
C VAL A 392 -22.80 -13.25 -26.79
N ILE A 393 -22.66 -13.29 -25.46
CA ILE A 393 -21.85 -12.31 -24.72
C ILE A 393 -20.61 -12.99 -24.14
N GLU A 394 -19.43 -12.50 -24.51
CA GLU A 394 -18.18 -12.86 -23.83
C GLU A 394 -18.03 -12.03 -22.55
N ARG A 395 -17.89 -12.69 -21.40
CA ARG A 395 -17.72 -12.06 -20.10
C ARG A 395 -16.29 -12.20 -19.63
N HIS A 396 -15.64 -11.08 -19.33
CA HIS A 396 -14.35 -11.09 -18.64
C HIS A 396 -14.57 -11.46 -17.16
N LYS A 397 -13.75 -12.37 -16.65
CA LYS A 397 -13.78 -12.82 -15.27
C LYS A 397 -12.39 -12.80 -14.66
N LEU A 398 -12.31 -12.53 -13.36
CA LEU A 398 -11.10 -12.65 -12.56
C LEU A 398 -11.29 -13.71 -11.47
N ARG A 399 -10.36 -14.65 -11.36
CA ARG A 399 -10.24 -15.56 -10.21
C ARG A 399 -9.39 -14.89 -9.13
N GLY A 400 -9.87 -14.85 -7.89
CA GLY A 400 -9.15 -14.22 -6.78
C GLY A 400 -9.50 -14.84 -5.44
N THR A 401 -9.10 -14.16 -4.35
CA THR A 401 -9.28 -14.69 -3.00
C THR A 401 -10.09 -13.73 -2.13
N VAL A 402 -11.15 -14.26 -1.49
CA VAL A 402 -11.99 -13.52 -0.54
C VAL A 402 -11.64 -13.90 0.88
N PHE A 403 -11.34 -12.90 1.70
CA PHE A 403 -10.98 -13.10 3.11
C PHE A 403 -12.13 -12.77 4.08
N LYS A 404 -13.05 -11.88 3.69
CA LYS A 404 -14.09 -11.39 4.61
C LYS A 404 -15.11 -12.50 4.91
N GLY A 405 -15.18 -12.90 6.18
CA GLY A 405 -16.11 -13.93 6.64
C GLY A 405 -15.69 -15.35 6.27
N ARG A 406 -14.47 -15.51 5.73
CA ARG A 406 -13.90 -16.78 5.29
C ARG A 406 -12.81 -17.27 6.25
N GLN A 407 -12.14 -18.36 5.90
CA GLN A 407 -10.99 -18.87 6.63
C GLN A 407 -9.79 -17.90 6.55
N PRO A 408 -8.79 -17.99 7.45
CA PRO A 408 -7.65 -17.08 7.46
C PRO A 408 -6.86 -17.07 6.14
N THR A 409 -6.77 -18.21 5.46
CA THR A 409 -6.13 -18.37 4.14
C THR A 409 -6.93 -17.74 3.00
N GLY A 410 -8.21 -17.44 3.23
CA GLY A 410 -9.17 -16.99 2.23
C GLY A 410 -9.79 -18.15 1.43
N ASP A 411 -10.91 -17.86 0.77
CA ASP A 411 -11.59 -18.78 -0.14
C ASP A 411 -11.46 -18.26 -1.58
N GLU A 412 -11.35 -19.14 -2.56
CA GLU A 412 -11.39 -18.74 -3.98
C GLU A 412 -12.78 -18.20 -4.36
N ASP A 413 -12.80 -17.13 -5.16
CA ASP A 413 -14.02 -16.56 -5.72
C ASP A 413 -13.76 -15.97 -7.11
N THR A 414 -14.83 -15.66 -7.84
CA THR A 414 -14.77 -15.12 -9.19
C THR A 414 -15.52 -13.79 -9.31
N TRP A 415 -14.88 -12.80 -9.92
CA TRP A 415 -15.47 -11.50 -10.21
C TRP A 415 -15.76 -11.40 -11.70
N VAL A 416 -17.00 -11.11 -12.07
CA VAL A 416 -17.31 -10.64 -13.43
C VAL A 416 -16.86 -9.19 -13.55
N VAL A 417 -16.03 -8.91 -14.55
CA VAL A 417 -15.42 -7.60 -14.78
C VAL A 417 -15.65 -7.14 -16.22
N ILE A 418 -15.26 -5.90 -16.50
CA ILE A 418 -15.30 -5.31 -17.84
C ILE A 418 -13.89 -5.30 -18.45
N GLU A 419 -13.82 -5.18 -19.78
CA GLU A 419 -12.57 -5.22 -20.55
C GLU A 419 -11.46 -4.29 -20.00
N PRO A 420 -11.70 -3.02 -19.58
CA PRO A 420 -10.66 -2.19 -18.97
C PRO A 420 -9.92 -2.84 -17.78
N VAL A 421 -10.63 -3.66 -17.00
CA VAL A 421 -10.02 -4.37 -15.87
C VAL A 421 -9.14 -5.51 -16.39
N ALA A 422 -9.57 -6.22 -17.42
CA ALA A 422 -8.75 -7.26 -18.06
C ALA A 422 -7.48 -6.65 -18.68
N GLN A 423 -7.58 -5.49 -19.34
CA GLN A 423 -6.43 -4.74 -19.85
C GLN A 423 -5.45 -4.36 -18.72
N ALA A 424 -5.96 -3.85 -17.59
CA ALA A 424 -5.14 -3.53 -16.42
C ALA A 424 -4.42 -4.76 -15.84
N VAL A 425 -5.09 -5.92 -15.80
CA VAL A 425 -4.48 -7.19 -15.36
C VAL A 425 -3.36 -7.63 -16.32
N ALA A 426 -3.60 -7.60 -17.62
CA ALA A 426 -2.58 -7.96 -18.62
C ALA A 426 -1.33 -7.05 -18.55
N VAL A 427 -1.53 -5.75 -18.30
CA VAL A 427 -0.43 -4.81 -18.06
C VAL A 427 0.35 -5.19 -16.79
N LEU A 428 -0.33 -5.52 -15.70
CA LEU A 428 0.33 -5.95 -14.46
C LEU A 428 1.12 -7.25 -14.63
N GLU A 429 0.57 -8.22 -15.36
CA GLU A 429 1.27 -9.47 -15.71
C GLU A 429 2.54 -9.22 -16.52
N SER A 430 2.57 -8.16 -17.33
CA SER A 430 3.77 -7.76 -18.08
C SER A 430 4.80 -7.02 -17.21
N LEU A 431 4.40 -6.47 -16.05
CA LEU A 431 5.28 -5.73 -15.15
C LEU A 431 5.95 -6.60 -14.10
N THR A 432 5.36 -7.75 -13.72
CA THR A 432 5.81 -8.56 -12.59
C THR A 432 5.98 -10.04 -12.93
N ASP A 433 7.06 -10.62 -12.41
CA ASP A 433 7.32 -12.07 -12.36
C ASP A 433 6.95 -12.67 -10.98
N CYS A 434 6.30 -11.89 -10.12
CA CYS A 434 5.99 -12.29 -8.74
C CYS A 434 4.68 -13.10 -8.67
N ASP A 435 4.44 -13.72 -7.52
CA ASP A 435 3.27 -14.57 -7.27
C ASP A 435 1.93 -13.81 -7.22
N ARG A 436 1.98 -12.47 -7.22
CA ARG A 436 0.83 -11.55 -7.18
C ARG A 436 1.04 -10.42 -8.17
N LEU A 437 -0.04 -9.78 -8.60
CA LEU A 437 0.01 -8.70 -9.58
C LEU A 437 0.45 -7.36 -8.99
N PHE A 438 0.09 -7.09 -7.73
CA PHE A 438 0.33 -5.80 -7.08
C PHE A 438 1.58 -5.81 -6.20
N TYR A 439 2.75 -5.77 -6.84
CA TYR A 439 4.06 -5.61 -6.18
C TYR A 439 4.69 -4.25 -6.47
N ARG A 440 5.58 -3.80 -5.58
CA ARG A 440 6.38 -2.60 -5.83
C ARG A 440 7.47 -2.89 -6.85
N HIS A 441 7.56 -2.03 -7.85
CA HIS A 441 8.63 -2.07 -8.84
C HIS A 441 9.71 -1.03 -8.52
N GLY A 442 10.98 -1.45 -8.52
CA GLY A 442 12.13 -0.64 -8.11
C GLY A 442 13.49 -1.26 -8.48
N PHE A 443 14.57 -0.47 -8.40
CA PHE A 443 15.89 -0.78 -8.98
C PHE A 443 16.71 -1.89 -8.32
N ARG A 444 16.19 -2.56 -7.29
CA ARG A 444 16.82 -3.71 -6.66
C ARG A 444 15.72 -4.54 -6.04
N HIS A 445 15.40 -5.69 -6.65
CA HIS A 445 14.83 -6.93 -6.11
C HIS A 445 13.92 -6.92 -4.85
N SER A 446 13.33 -5.79 -4.45
CA SER A 446 12.41 -5.74 -3.33
C SER A 446 11.08 -6.27 -3.83
N LYS A 447 10.89 -7.59 -3.75
CA LYS A 447 9.60 -8.27 -3.93
C LYS A 447 8.67 -7.93 -2.77
N GLU A 448 8.44 -6.64 -2.55
CA GLU A 448 7.60 -6.12 -1.49
C GLU A 448 6.22 -5.81 -2.04
N SER A 449 5.19 -6.38 -1.42
CA SER A 449 3.81 -6.01 -1.70
C SER A 449 3.61 -4.51 -1.47
N ILE A 450 2.74 -3.89 -2.27
CA ILE A 450 2.34 -2.48 -2.07
C ILE A 450 1.76 -2.27 -0.68
N ALA A 451 0.95 -3.22 -0.21
CA ALA A 451 0.29 -3.19 1.08
C ALA A 451 -0.41 -1.84 1.35
N ASN A 452 -0.15 -1.21 2.50
CA ASN A 452 -0.88 -0.02 2.92
C ASN A 452 -0.43 1.26 2.20
N THR A 453 0.72 1.26 1.53
CA THR A 453 1.20 2.46 0.80
C THR A 453 0.46 2.71 -0.50
N ILE A 454 -0.49 1.83 -0.87
CA ILE A 454 -1.35 2.07 -2.02
C ILE A 454 -2.12 3.38 -1.87
N ASN A 455 -2.55 3.77 -0.65
CA ASN A 455 -3.24 5.05 -0.45
C ASN A 455 -2.32 6.24 -0.77
N ASP A 456 -1.06 6.19 -0.38
CA ASP A 456 -0.11 7.27 -0.69
C ASP A 456 0.13 7.30 -2.20
N LEU A 457 0.30 6.14 -2.83
CA LEU A 457 0.50 6.01 -4.26
C LEU A 457 -0.69 6.55 -5.08
N LEU A 458 -1.93 6.30 -4.63
CA LEU A 458 -3.15 6.85 -5.26
C LEU A 458 -3.17 8.38 -5.25
N ASN A 459 -2.67 9.00 -4.18
CA ASN A 459 -2.63 10.47 -4.06
C ASN A 459 -1.45 11.07 -4.84
N VAL A 460 -0.28 10.42 -4.84
CA VAL A 460 0.84 10.82 -5.71
C VAL A 460 0.44 10.69 -7.19
N PHE A 461 -0.35 9.68 -7.54
CA PHE A 461 -0.91 9.56 -8.89
C PHE A 461 -1.85 10.70 -9.24
N ALA A 462 -2.70 11.16 -8.31
CA ALA A 462 -3.54 12.34 -8.53
C ALA A 462 -2.68 13.59 -8.81
N ASP A 463 -1.58 13.78 -8.09
CA ASP A 463 -0.63 14.87 -8.33
C ASP A 463 0.05 14.73 -9.70
N ARG A 464 0.48 13.51 -10.07
CA ARG A 464 1.09 13.26 -11.38
C ARG A 464 0.12 13.51 -12.54
N LEU A 465 -1.17 13.18 -12.38
CA LEU A 465 -2.18 13.48 -13.40
C LEU A 465 -2.30 14.99 -13.66
N ALA A 466 -2.14 15.83 -12.65
CA ALA A 466 -2.15 17.28 -12.84
C ALA A 466 -0.95 17.77 -13.69
N GLU A 467 0.18 17.05 -13.67
CA GLU A 467 1.36 17.37 -14.48
C GLU A 467 1.25 16.82 -15.91
N VAL A 468 0.76 15.57 -16.05
CA VAL A 468 0.70 14.86 -17.34
C VAL A 468 -0.53 15.23 -18.16
N ARG A 469 -1.64 15.57 -17.48
CA ARG A 469 -2.93 15.90 -18.11
C ARG A 469 -3.48 17.21 -17.55
N PRO A 470 -2.76 18.34 -17.72
CA PRO A 470 -3.18 19.64 -17.20
C PRO A 470 -4.48 20.15 -17.82
N HIS A 471 -4.86 19.62 -19.00
CA HIS A 471 -6.12 19.90 -19.68
C HIS A 471 -7.34 19.21 -19.07
N ASP A 472 -7.14 18.21 -18.20
CA ASP A 472 -8.22 17.48 -17.51
C ASP A 472 -7.98 17.44 -15.99
N PRO A 473 -8.00 18.61 -15.31
CA PRO A 473 -7.57 18.72 -13.92
C PRO A 473 -8.58 18.10 -12.95
N ILE A 474 -8.07 17.50 -11.88
CA ILE A 474 -8.90 17.05 -10.75
C ILE A 474 -9.26 18.28 -9.89
N PRO A 475 -10.55 18.64 -9.77
CA PRO A 475 -10.96 19.84 -9.05
C PRO A 475 -10.71 19.73 -7.54
N LEU A 476 -10.49 20.87 -6.90
CA LEU A 476 -10.49 20.99 -5.45
C LEU A 476 -11.93 20.84 -4.93
N VAL A 477 -12.08 20.26 -3.75
CA VAL A 477 -13.35 20.16 -3.01
C VAL A 477 -13.19 20.97 -1.73
N ASP A 478 -14.05 21.97 -1.53
CA ASP A 478 -13.97 22.91 -0.40
C ASP A 478 -12.57 23.56 -0.26
N GLY A 479 -11.99 23.94 -1.41
CA GLY A 479 -10.67 24.55 -1.49
C GLY A 479 -9.50 23.60 -1.20
N LYS A 480 -9.73 22.28 -1.08
CA LYS A 480 -8.70 21.29 -0.74
C LYS A 480 -8.60 20.18 -1.78
N LYS A 481 -7.39 19.64 -1.95
CA LYS A 481 -7.17 18.44 -2.76
C LYS A 481 -7.95 17.26 -2.18
N TRP A 482 -8.63 16.50 -3.04
CA TRP A 482 -9.31 15.29 -2.60
C TRP A 482 -8.30 14.23 -2.20
N ARG A 483 -8.47 13.65 -1.01
CA ARG A 483 -7.62 12.55 -0.53
C ARG A 483 -8.24 11.20 -0.87
N PHE A 484 -7.63 10.48 -1.79
CA PHE A 484 -8.04 9.16 -2.24
C PHE A 484 -7.65 8.07 -1.24
N THR A 485 -8.56 7.12 -1.01
CA THR A 485 -8.31 5.91 -0.24
C THR A 485 -9.02 4.71 -0.86
N THR A 486 -8.47 3.51 -0.66
CA THR A 486 -9.03 2.26 -1.23
C THR A 486 -10.48 2.00 -0.86
N ARG A 487 -10.91 2.43 0.33
CA ARG A 487 -12.31 2.25 0.81
C ARG A 487 -13.31 3.10 0.03
N GLN A 488 -12.90 4.26 -0.47
CA GLN A 488 -13.79 5.19 -1.16
C GLN A 488 -14.22 4.64 -2.52
N PHE A 489 -13.35 3.94 -3.25
CA PHE A 489 -13.69 3.34 -4.55
C PHE A 489 -14.87 2.38 -4.44
N ARG A 490 -14.76 1.38 -3.55
CA ARG A 490 -15.84 0.41 -3.33
C ARG A 490 -17.12 1.08 -2.83
N ARG A 491 -17.00 2.07 -1.93
CA ARG A 491 -18.17 2.81 -1.42
C ARG A 491 -18.88 3.59 -2.54
N THR A 492 -18.11 4.20 -3.43
CA THR A 492 -18.62 4.99 -4.54
C THR A 492 -19.31 4.10 -5.58
N LEU A 493 -18.70 2.97 -5.96
CA LEU A 493 -19.31 2.00 -6.87
C LEU A 493 -20.61 1.41 -6.32
N ALA A 494 -20.63 0.99 -5.04
CA ALA A 494 -21.82 0.42 -4.43
C ALA A 494 -23.01 1.39 -4.46
N CYS A 495 -22.74 2.69 -4.33
CA CYS A 495 -23.77 3.72 -4.43
C CYS A 495 -24.28 3.89 -5.86
N ALA A 496 -23.38 3.91 -6.85
CA ALA A 496 -23.76 4.02 -8.26
C ALA A 496 -24.68 2.86 -8.68
N ARG A 497 -24.32 1.62 -8.29
CA ARG A 497 -25.17 0.44 -8.53
C ARG A 497 -26.53 0.55 -7.87
N SER A 498 -26.60 0.99 -6.60
CA SER A 498 -27.89 1.16 -5.92
C SER A 498 -28.78 2.22 -6.57
N VAL A 499 -28.20 3.28 -7.15
CA VAL A 499 -28.95 4.31 -7.87
C VAL A 499 -29.44 3.75 -9.21
N SER A 500 -28.61 3.02 -9.95
CA SER A 500 -29.03 2.31 -11.16
C SER A 500 -30.16 1.32 -10.90
N ASP A 501 -30.07 0.53 -9.82
CA ASP A 501 -31.12 -0.42 -9.44
C ASP A 501 -32.42 0.30 -9.06
N GLN A 502 -32.35 1.45 -8.35
CA GLN A 502 -33.52 2.26 -8.01
C GLN A 502 -34.17 2.93 -9.23
N VAL A 503 -33.36 3.39 -10.20
CA VAL A 503 -33.87 3.93 -11.46
C VAL A 503 -34.49 2.81 -12.30
N ALA A 504 -33.87 1.64 -12.36
CA ALA A 504 -34.39 0.46 -13.06
C ALA A 504 -35.71 -0.05 -12.46
N VAL A 505 -35.87 -0.02 -11.13
CA VAL A 505 -37.13 -0.37 -10.45
C VAL A 505 -38.23 0.67 -10.72
N ARG A 506 -37.87 1.94 -10.92
CA ARG A 506 -38.83 3.00 -11.29
C ARG A 506 -39.22 2.97 -12.77
N SER A 507 -38.34 2.47 -13.65
CA SER A 507 -38.63 2.28 -15.09
C SER A 507 -39.23 0.92 -15.42
N ALA A 508 -39.28 -0.03 -14.48
CA ALA A 508 -39.93 -1.35 -14.62
C ALA A 508 -41.47 -1.31 -14.68
N GLY A 509 -42.06 -0.21 -15.15
CA GLY A 509 -43.39 -0.16 -15.76
C GLY A 509 -43.35 -0.38 -17.29
N VAL A 510 -42.17 -0.49 -17.90
CA VAL A 510 -41.99 -0.82 -19.33
C VAL A 510 -40.80 -1.79 -19.47
N GLU A 511 -41.04 -2.94 -20.09
CA GLU A 511 -40.05 -4.01 -20.28
C GLU A 511 -38.85 -3.56 -21.12
N THR A 512 -37.63 -3.72 -20.59
CA THR A 512 -36.43 -4.22 -21.30
C THR A 512 -35.24 -4.27 -20.31
N ARG A 513 -34.72 -5.47 -20.04
CA ARG A 513 -33.48 -5.66 -19.26
C ARG A 513 -32.28 -5.42 -20.17
N SER A 514 -31.66 -4.26 -20.04
CA SER A 514 -30.30 -3.98 -20.52
C SER A 514 -29.43 -3.51 -19.36
N LEU A 515 -28.33 -4.21 -19.11
CA LEU A 515 -27.32 -3.83 -18.11
C LEU A 515 -26.58 -2.59 -18.63
N VAL A 516 -27.02 -1.41 -18.20
CA VAL A 516 -26.33 -0.14 -18.46
C VAL A 516 -24.96 -0.15 -17.78
N SER A 517 -23.91 0.03 -18.58
CA SER A 517 -22.51 0.02 -18.13
C SER A 517 -22.23 1.23 -17.22
N PRO A 518 -21.43 1.11 -16.15
CA PRO A 518 -20.98 2.25 -15.34
C PRO A 518 -20.28 3.37 -16.15
N LEU A 519 -19.79 3.05 -17.35
CA LEU A 519 -19.27 4.02 -18.31
C LEU A 519 -20.34 4.96 -18.88
N GLN A 520 -21.60 4.52 -19.00
CA GLN A 520 -22.70 5.37 -19.50
C GLN A 520 -23.12 6.44 -18.49
N LEU A 521 -22.98 6.19 -17.18
CA LEU A 521 -23.21 7.21 -16.15
C LEU A 521 -22.11 8.27 -16.10
N ALA A 522 -20.89 7.96 -16.57
CA ALA A 522 -19.84 8.96 -16.76
C ALA A 522 -20.03 9.78 -18.05
N GLY A 523 -20.69 9.22 -19.08
CA GLY A 523 -21.03 9.92 -20.32
C GLY A 523 -22.29 10.78 -20.24
N SER A 524 -23.24 10.49 -19.35
CA SER A 524 -24.51 11.22 -19.23
C SER A 524 -24.44 12.53 -18.43
N ALA A 525 -23.27 12.88 -17.87
CA ALA A 525 -23.02 14.18 -17.24
C ALA A 525 -22.27 15.15 -18.19
N ALA A 526 -22.20 14.81 -19.48
CA ALA A 526 -21.61 15.62 -20.54
C ALA A 526 -22.64 15.91 -21.65
N ALA A 527 -23.85 16.32 -21.24
CA ALA A 527 -24.79 17.06 -22.08
C ALA A 527 -25.17 18.35 -21.34
#